data_AF-A0A3C2E1J9-F1
#
_entry.id   AF-A0A3C2E1J9-F1
#
_cell.length_a   1.000
_cell.length_b   1.000
_cell.length_c   1.000
_cell.angle_alpha   90.00
_cell.angle_beta   90.00
_cell.angle_gamma   90.00
#
_symmetry.space_group_name_H-M   'P 1'
#
loop_
_entity.id
_entity.type
_entity.pdbx_description
1 polymer ?
#
loop_
_entity_poly.entity_id
_entity_poly.type
_entity_poly.pdbx_seq_one_letter_code
_entity_poly.pdbx_strand_id
1 'polypeptide(L)'
;MRSWYAHDVRATLHAYDGPVLGLYGEHDLSVLPGANAASLGGAIDPRNGSAVRVLPGHNHMFQAVDDPLERVSQQPLSINPDVVVSIADWLDDVMQD
;
A
#
# COMPACT_ATOMS: atom_id res chain seq x y z
N MET A 1 20.04 -5.53 21.64
CA MET A 1 19.17 -5.03 20.54
C MET A 1 18.88 -6.19 19.60
N ARG A 2 17.74 -6.89 19.77
CA ARG A 2 17.39 -8.08 18.97
C ARG A 2 15.88 -8.28 18.73
N SER A 3 15.03 -7.29 19.07
CA SER A 3 13.56 -7.43 18.97
C SER A 3 12.98 -6.98 17.62
N TRP A 4 13.65 -6.11 16.86
CA TRP A 4 13.09 -5.55 15.62
C TRP A 4 12.98 -6.55 14.46
N TYR A 5 13.84 -7.58 14.42
CA TYR A 5 13.79 -8.63 13.39
C TYR A 5 12.51 -9.47 13.46
N ALA A 6 11.89 -9.60 14.63
CA ALA A 6 10.61 -10.31 14.77
C ALA A 6 9.45 -9.55 14.10
N HIS A 7 9.65 -8.28 13.73
CA HIS A 7 8.66 -7.45 13.06
C HIS A 7 8.95 -7.25 11.57
N ASP A 8 10.00 -7.87 11.03
CA ASP A 8 10.24 -7.89 9.59
C ASP A 8 9.30 -8.90 8.92
N VAL A 9 8.27 -8.39 8.24
CA VAL A 9 7.23 -9.21 7.62
C VAL A 9 7.67 -9.86 6.31
N ARG A 10 8.88 -9.59 5.79
CA ARG A 10 9.33 -10.16 4.50
C ARG A 10 9.33 -11.69 4.50
N ALA A 11 9.77 -12.32 5.59
CA ALA A 11 9.74 -13.78 5.70
C ALA A 11 8.30 -14.32 5.63
N THR A 12 7.34 -13.61 6.25
CA THR A 12 5.92 -13.96 6.19
C THR A 12 5.36 -13.77 4.77
N LEU A 13 5.72 -12.69 4.09
CA LEU A 13 5.29 -12.42 2.70
C LEU A 13 5.84 -13.47 1.73
N HIS A 14 7.10 -13.88 1.88
CA HIS A 14 7.69 -14.94 1.06
C HIS A 14 7.04 -16.32 1.26
N ALA A 15 6.42 -16.56 2.42
CA ALA A 15 5.74 -17.81 2.74
C ALA A 15 4.24 -17.77 2.46
N TYR A 16 3.70 -16.65 1.99
CA TYR A 16 2.28 -16.50 1.67
C TYR A 16 2.04 -16.81 0.19
N ASP A 17 1.19 -17.80 -0.07
CA ASP A 17 0.94 -18.28 -1.44
C ASP A 17 -0.13 -17.45 -2.20
N GLY A 18 -0.91 -16.62 -1.49
CA GLY A 18 -1.97 -15.81 -2.08
C GLY A 18 -1.49 -14.49 -2.69
N PRO A 19 -2.36 -13.80 -3.46
CA PRO A 19 -2.06 -12.48 -4.00
C PRO A 19 -1.96 -11.42 -2.89
N VAL A 20 -1.00 -10.49 -3.03
CA VAL A 20 -0.82 -9.34 -2.12
C VAL A 20 -0.97 -8.04 -2.89
N LEU A 21 -1.85 -7.16 -2.41
CA LEU A 21 -1.93 -5.77 -2.86
C LEU A 21 -1.21 -4.86 -1.86
N GLY A 22 -0.17 -4.18 -2.29
CA GLY A 22 0.47 -3.09 -1.56
C GLY A 22 0.01 -1.73 -2.07
N LEU A 23 -0.49 -0.86 -1.20
CA LEU A 23 -0.88 0.51 -1.54
C LEU A 23 -0.03 1.52 -0.76
N TYR A 24 0.45 2.55 -1.44
CA TYR A 24 1.18 3.67 -0.85
C TYR A 24 0.65 5.00 -1.39
N GLY A 25 0.54 6.02 -0.55
CA GLY A 25 0.26 7.38 -1.01
C GLY A 25 1.54 8.06 -1.51
N GLU A 26 1.49 8.72 -2.68
CA GLU A 26 2.63 9.49 -3.20
C GLU A 26 3.11 10.57 -2.22
N HIS A 27 2.17 11.19 -1.50
CA HIS A 27 2.39 12.25 -0.52
C HIS A 27 2.51 11.73 0.92
N ASP A 28 2.73 10.41 1.12
CA ASP A 28 2.94 9.85 2.45
C ASP A 28 4.34 10.22 3.01
N LEU A 29 4.33 11.05 4.04
CA LEU A 29 5.54 11.47 4.77
C LEU A 29 5.87 10.59 5.98
N SER A 30 4.96 9.69 6.39
CA SER A 30 5.15 8.75 7.50
C SER A 30 5.78 7.44 7.03
N VAL A 31 5.33 6.94 5.87
CA VAL A 31 5.82 5.71 5.22
C VAL A 31 6.15 6.02 3.76
N LEU A 32 7.35 6.55 3.54
CA LEU A 32 7.80 7.05 2.24
C LEU A 32 7.57 6.02 1.11
N PRO A 33 6.80 6.34 0.06
CA PRO A 33 6.36 5.37 -0.94
C PRO A 33 7.54 4.74 -1.68
N GLY A 34 8.58 5.51 -2.04
CA GLY A 34 9.68 5.01 -2.86
C GLY A 34 10.40 3.79 -2.27
N ALA A 35 10.92 3.91 -1.05
CA ALA A 35 11.68 2.82 -0.41
C ALA A 35 10.77 1.65 -0.01
N ASN A 36 9.56 1.94 0.50
CA ASN A 36 8.67 0.91 1.01
C ASN A 36 8.01 0.11 -0.13
N ALA A 37 7.56 0.77 -1.20
CA ALA A 37 7.00 0.11 -2.37
C ALA A 37 8.04 -0.79 -3.06
N ALA A 38 9.29 -0.30 -3.22
CA ALA A 38 10.37 -1.11 -3.76
C ALA A 38 10.69 -2.33 -2.87
N SER A 39 10.72 -2.14 -1.55
CA SER A 39 10.97 -3.24 -0.61
C SER A 39 9.86 -4.30 -0.66
N LEU A 40 8.59 -3.90 -0.73
CA LEU A 40 7.47 -4.83 -0.85
C LEU A 40 7.47 -5.54 -2.21
N GLY A 41 7.73 -4.80 -3.31
CA GLY A 41 7.82 -5.36 -4.65
C GLY A 41 8.92 -6.42 -4.79
N GLY A 42 10.01 -6.30 -4.03
CA GLY A 42 11.05 -7.35 -3.94
C GLY A 42 10.68 -8.56 -3.08
N ALA A 43 9.58 -8.50 -2.32
CA ALA A 43 9.15 -9.53 -1.37
C ALA A 43 7.94 -10.35 -1.83
N ILE A 44 7.22 -9.91 -2.87
CA ILE A 44 6.00 -10.55 -3.39
C ILE A 44 6.21 -11.13 -4.80
N ASP A 45 5.41 -12.11 -5.20
CA ASP A 45 5.47 -12.71 -6.55
C ASP A 45 4.42 -12.07 -7.48
N PRO A 46 4.81 -11.24 -8.47
CA PRO A 46 3.83 -10.59 -9.35
C PRO A 46 3.06 -11.58 -10.25
N ARG A 47 3.51 -12.84 -10.36
CA ARG A 47 2.87 -13.84 -11.23
C ARG A 47 1.57 -14.41 -10.63
N ASN A 48 1.32 -14.22 -9.33
CA ASN A 48 0.12 -14.71 -8.66
C ASN A 48 -0.99 -13.64 -8.53
N GLY A 49 -0.91 -12.53 -9.28
CA GLY A 49 -1.83 -11.40 -9.15
C GLY A 49 -1.44 -10.36 -8.10
N SER A 50 -0.31 -10.56 -7.40
CA SER A 50 0.24 -9.55 -6.49
C SER A 50 0.62 -8.26 -7.22
N ALA A 51 0.38 -7.13 -6.59
CA ALA A 51 0.66 -5.81 -7.14
C ALA A 51 1.10 -4.82 -6.06
N VAL A 52 1.93 -3.85 -6.45
CA VAL A 52 2.24 -2.66 -5.64
C VAL A 52 1.82 -1.43 -6.41
N ARG A 53 1.01 -0.56 -5.80
CA ARG A 53 0.53 0.68 -6.39
C ARG A 53 0.90 1.88 -5.52
N VAL A 54 1.45 2.91 -6.15
CA VAL A 54 1.62 4.24 -5.55
C VAL A 54 0.51 5.12 -6.09
N LEU A 55 -0.31 5.66 -5.20
CA LEU A 55 -1.50 6.43 -5.50
C LEU A 55 -1.13 7.92 -5.60
N PRO A 56 -1.20 8.53 -6.80
CA PRO A 56 -0.79 9.91 -7.00
C PRO A 56 -1.59 10.90 -6.16
N GLY A 57 -0.94 11.89 -5.56
CA GLY A 57 -1.60 12.92 -4.74
C GLY A 57 -2.28 12.42 -3.45
N HIS A 58 -2.02 11.19 -3.01
CA HIS A 58 -2.62 10.65 -1.78
C HIS A 58 -1.64 10.69 -0.61
N ASN A 59 -2.12 11.05 0.58
CA ASN A 59 -1.33 11.06 1.80
C ASN A 59 -1.30 9.68 2.50
N HIS A 60 -0.78 9.65 3.74
CA HIS A 60 -0.66 8.43 4.56
C HIS A 60 -1.98 7.68 4.80
N MET A 61 -3.10 8.39 4.89
CA MET A 61 -4.42 7.79 5.10
C MET A 61 -5.17 7.53 3.79
N PHE A 62 -4.47 7.67 2.65
CA PHE A 62 -5.06 7.60 1.31
C PHE A 62 -6.18 8.63 1.12
N GLN A 63 -6.00 9.82 1.67
CA GLN A 63 -6.83 10.99 1.36
C GLN A 63 -6.16 11.76 0.22
N ALA A 64 -6.94 12.25 -0.74
CA ALA A 64 -6.42 13.13 -1.79
C ALA A 64 -6.03 14.48 -1.18
N VAL A 65 -4.80 14.94 -1.46
CA VAL A 65 -4.25 16.22 -0.99
C VAL A 65 -3.42 16.86 -2.09
N ASP A 66 -3.48 18.19 -2.18
CA ASP A 66 -2.66 18.94 -3.14
C ASP A 66 -1.24 19.17 -2.59
N ASP A 67 -1.11 19.33 -1.26
CA ASP A 67 0.16 19.48 -0.56
C ASP A 67 0.38 18.34 0.47
N PRO A 68 1.53 17.63 0.45
CA PRO A 68 1.85 16.58 1.42
C PRO A 68 1.91 17.04 2.89
N LEU A 69 1.97 18.35 3.16
CA LEU A 69 1.94 18.91 4.51
C LEU A 69 0.52 19.13 5.06
N GLU A 70 -0.52 18.94 4.26
CA GLU A 70 -1.89 19.04 4.72
C GLU A 70 -2.17 18.03 5.85
N ARG A 71 -2.82 18.50 6.92
CA ARG A 71 -3.08 17.64 8.08
C ARG A 71 -4.19 16.66 7.74
N VAL A 72 -3.91 15.38 7.93
CA VAL A 72 -4.90 14.28 7.85
C VAL A 72 -6.20 14.61 8.60
N SER A 73 -6.09 15.23 9.77
CA SER A 73 -7.25 15.58 10.63
C SER A 73 -8.14 16.70 10.09
N GLN A 74 -7.71 17.40 9.04
CA GLN A 74 -8.45 18.49 8.40
C GLN A 74 -9.17 18.04 7.14
N GLN A 75 -8.88 16.83 6.66
CA GLN A 75 -9.52 16.29 5.46
C GLN A 75 -10.95 15.83 5.78
N PRO A 76 -11.91 16.05 4.87
CA PRO A 76 -13.31 15.71 5.08
C PRO A 76 -13.57 14.20 5.03
N LEU A 77 -12.68 13.44 4.38
CA LEU A 77 -12.81 12.01 4.17
C LEU A 77 -11.76 11.28 5.00
N SER A 78 -12.10 10.12 5.57
CA SER A 78 -11.12 9.25 6.23
C SER A 78 -10.19 8.55 5.23
N ILE A 79 -10.73 8.22 4.05
CA ILE A 79 -10.05 7.63 2.89
C ILE A 79 -10.78 8.10 1.63
N ASN A 80 -10.07 8.35 0.53
CA ASN A 80 -10.71 8.64 -0.74
C ASN A 80 -11.49 7.40 -1.24
N PRO A 81 -12.81 7.48 -1.50
CA PRO A 81 -13.62 6.36 -1.99
C PRO A 81 -13.05 5.65 -3.22
N ASP A 82 -12.38 6.38 -4.12
CA ASP A 82 -11.78 5.80 -5.31
C ASP A 82 -10.69 4.76 -4.97
N VAL A 83 -10.04 4.91 -3.82
CA VAL A 83 -9.05 3.93 -3.32
C VAL A 83 -9.75 2.63 -2.92
N VAL A 84 -10.91 2.72 -2.29
CA VAL A 84 -11.72 1.54 -1.93
C VAL A 84 -12.22 0.83 -3.18
N VAL A 85 -12.68 1.59 -4.18
CA VAL A 85 -13.05 1.04 -5.50
C VAL A 85 -11.87 0.33 -6.13
N SER A 86 -10.68 0.93 -6.13
CA SER A 86 -9.48 0.30 -6.71
C SER A 86 -9.05 -1.01 -6.03
N ILE A 87 -9.36 -1.16 -4.73
CA ILE A 87 -9.14 -2.41 -3.98
C ILE A 87 -10.18 -3.45 -4.41
N ALA A 88 -11.45 -3.04 -4.54
CA ALA A 88 -12.52 -3.91 -5.00
C ALA A 88 -12.25 -4.42 -6.42
N ASP A 89 -11.87 -3.53 -7.33
CA ASP A 89 -11.51 -3.88 -8.71
C ASP A 89 -10.32 -4.87 -8.75
N TRP A 90 -9.31 -4.65 -7.91
CA TRP A 90 -8.18 -5.59 -7.82
C TRP A 90 -8.61 -6.95 -7.27
N LEU A 91 -9.50 -6.98 -6.26
CA LEU A 91 -10.05 -8.23 -5.73
C LEU A 91 -10.82 -8.98 -6.81
N ASP A 92 -11.67 -8.29 -7.57
CA ASP A 92 -12.39 -8.87 -8.70
C ASP A 92 -11.41 -9.44 -9.74
N ASP A 93 -10.33 -8.73 -10.07
CA ASP A 93 -9.30 -9.20 -11.01
C ASP A 93 -8.58 -10.49 -10.54
N VAL A 94 -8.22 -10.58 -9.25
CA VAL A 94 -7.43 -11.71 -8.74
C VAL A 94 -8.26 -12.91 -8.27
N MET A 95 -9.57 -12.73 -8.11
CA MET A 95 -10.50 -13.79 -7.67
C MET A 95 -11.25 -14.46 -8.82
N GLN A 96 -11.07 -14.01 -10.07
CA GLN A 96 -11.62 -14.69 -11.23
C GLN A 96 -10.72 -15.88 -11.59
N ASP A 97 -11.21 -17.12 -11.39
CA ASP A 97 -10.58 -18.38 -11.80
C ASP A 97 -10.39 -18.49 -13.32
#